data_AF-A0A963I0A1-F1
#
_entry.id   AF-A0A963I0A1-F1
#
_cell.length_a   1.000
_cell.length_b   1.000
_cell.length_c   1.000
_cell.angle_alpha   90.00
_cell.angle_beta   90.00
_cell.angle_gamma   90.00
#
_symmetry.space_group_name_H-M   'P 1'
#
loop_
_entity.id
_entity.type
_entity.pdbx_description
1 polymer ?
#
loop_
_entity_poly.entity_id
_entity_poly.type
_entity_poly.pdbx_seq_one_letter_code
_entity_poly.pdbx_strand_id
1 'polypeptide(L)'
;MGTVLWANRLDQGRVVSDQSDKIALYRHAGKLDKLSRSLHTIHFLATHDTTDAEFNAGRRDLPDGVVSTDEIMAADGTWVSPSDAILMMEALIRHIVRSQVRFGMFRNDAPDIIRELEESLLVARQAEACSGRFNFSVVL
;
A
#
# COMPACT_ATOMS: atom_id res chain seq x y z
N MET A 1 7.23 18.42 -1.85
CA MET A 1 6.23 17.40 -1.50
C MET A 1 6.48 16.23 -2.42
N GLY A 2 6.61 15.03 -1.87
CA GLY A 2 6.96 13.83 -2.62
C GLY A 2 5.87 12.79 -2.44
N THR A 3 5.54 12.06 -3.50
CA THR A 3 4.50 11.03 -3.45
C THR A 3 4.92 9.88 -2.55
N VAL A 4 4.01 9.44 -1.68
CA VAL A 4 4.20 8.36 -0.71
C VAL A 4 3.05 7.35 -0.79
N LEU A 5 3.22 6.20 -0.13
CA LEU A 5 2.10 5.31 0.16
C LEU A 5 1.75 5.39 1.65
N TRP A 6 0.46 5.39 1.97
CA TRP A 6 -0.04 5.09 3.31
C TRP A 6 -0.80 3.77 3.29
N ALA A 7 -0.63 2.95 4.33
CA ALA A 7 -1.33 1.68 4.41
C ALA A 7 -2.68 1.89 5.11
N ASN A 8 -3.75 1.44 4.47
CA ASN A 8 -5.09 1.61 5.00
C ASN A 8 -5.78 0.26 5.19
N ARG A 9 -6.68 0.24 6.17
CA ARG A 9 -7.68 -0.82 6.31
C ARG A 9 -9.08 -0.25 6.21
N LEU A 10 -9.98 -1.03 5.65
CA LEU A 10 -11.41 -0.76 5.68
C LEU A 10 -12.03 -1.49 6.87
N ASP A 11 -12.57 -0.75 7.83
CA ASP A 11 -13.20 -1.28 9.04
C ASP A 11 -14.67 -0.81 9.09
N GLN A 12 -15.61 -1.73 8.88
CA GLN A 12 -17.05 -1.46 8.86
C GLN A 12 -17.44 -0.28 7.93
N GLY A 13 -16.78 -0.15 6.78
CA GLY A 13 -17.04 0.92 5.82
C GLY A 13 -16.32 2.24 6.11
N ARG A 14 -15.43 2.28 7.12
CA ARG A 14 -14.58 3.44 7.40
C ARG A 14 -13.13 3.13 7.06
N VAL A 15 -12.47 4.04 6.33
CA VAL A 15 -11.03 3.98 6.08
C VAL A 15 -10.28 4.33 7.37
N VAL A 16 -9.30 3.50 7.72
CA VAL A 16 -8.36 3.77 8.81
C VAL A 16 -6.95 3.66 8.26
N SER A 17 -6.24 4.77 8.25
CA SER A 17 -4.86 4.89 7.76
C SER A 17 -3.85 4.75 8.89
N ASP A 18 -2.67 4.20 8.59
CA ASP A 18 -1.51 4.28 9.48
C ASP A 18 -0.82 5.66 9.45
N GLN A 19 -1.18 6.51 8.47
CA GLN A 19 -0.63 7.87 8.26
C GLN A 19 0.91 7.92 8.28
N SER A 20 1.56 6.81 7.90
CA SER A 20 3.01 6.69 7.95
C SER A 20 3.58 6.58 6.55
N ASP A 21 4.50 7.49 6.22
CA ASP A 21 5.03 7.63 4.87
C ASP A 21 5.89 6.42 4.45
N LYS A 22 5.39 5.63 3.49
CA LYS A 22 6.14 4.52 2.88
C LYS A 22 6.82 4.94 1.58
N ILE A 23 7.82 5.82 1.72
CA ILE A 23 8.54 6.43 0.60
C ILE A 23 9.32 5.38 -0.19
N ALA A 24 9.99 4.44 0.49
CA ALA A 24 10.80 3.42 -0.17
C ALA A 24 9.92 2.45 -0.96
N LEU A 25 8.75 2.08 -0.43
CA LEU A 25 7.76 1.26 -1.15
C LEU A 25 7.28 1.98 -2.41
N TYR A 26 6.88 3.25 -2.31
CA TYR A 26 6.45 4.01 -3.49
C TYR A 26 7.56 4.07 -4.55
N ARG A 27 8.77 4.47 -4.15
CA ARG A 27 9.92 4.65 -5.04
C ARG A 27 10.26 3.37 -5.81
N HIS A 28 10.13 2.21 -5.16
CA HIS A 28 10.51 0.92 -5.73
C HIS A 28 9.30 0.04 -6.11
N ALA A 29 8.10 0.61 -6.19
CA ALA A 29 6.86 -0.12 -6.43
C ALA A 29 6.92 -0.98 -7.71
N GLY A 30 7.49 -0.46 -8.80
CA GLY A 30 7.64 -1.24 -10.04
C GLY A 30 8.57 -2.46 -9.91
N LYS A 31 9.55 -2.44 -9.00
CA LYS A 31 10.39 -3.60 -8.71
C LYS A 31 9.69 -4.57 -7.78
N LEU A 32 8.99 -4.08 -6.75
CA LEU A 32 8.18 -4.89 -5.85
C LEU A 32 7.05 -5.62 -6.61
N ASP A 33 6.45 -4.98 -7.62
CA ASP A 33 5.46 -5.59 -8.49
C ASP A 33 6.03 -6.74 -9.32
N LYS A 34 7.24 -6.56 -9.89
CA LYS A 34 7.92 -7.64 -10.60
C LYS A 34 8.27 -8.82 -9.69
N LEU A 35 8.70 -8.53 -8.46
CA LEU A 35 9.02 -9.56 -7.48
C LEU A 35 7.76 -10.33 -7.04
N SER A 36 6.68 -9.65 -6.69
CA SER A 36 5.41 -10.29 -6.31
C SER A 36 4.88 -11.22 -7.42
N ARG A 37 4.90 -10.78 -8.68
CA ARG A 37 4.59 -11.63 -9.85
C ARG A 37 5.46 -12.89 -9.89
N SER A 38 6.78 -12.74 -9.73
CA SER A 38 7.71 -13.88 -9.76
C SER A 38 7.54 -14.84 -8.58
N LEU A 39 6.96 -14.35 -7.48
CA LEU A 39 6.66 -15.13 -6.27
C LEU A 39 5.25 -15.73 -6.31
N HIS A 40 4.51 -15.56 -7.41
CA HIS A 40 3.13 -16.03 -7.58
C HIS A 40 2.16 -15.51 -6.50
N THR A 41 2.38 -14.28 -6.03
CA THR A 41 1.46 -13.58 -5.13
C THR A 41 0.68 -12.50 -5.90
N ILE A 42 -0.28 -11.84 -5.24
CA ILE A 42 -0.97 -10.70 -5.86
C ILE A 42 0.04 -9.61 -6.25
N HIS A 43 -0.27 -8.90 -7.33
CA HIS A 43 0.53 -7.79 -7.83
C HIS A 43 0.64 -6.68 -6.79
N PHE A 44 1.85 -6.23 -6.47
CA PHE A 44 2.04 -5.11 -5.53
C PHE A 44 1.26 -3.86 -5.98
N LEU A 45 1.30 -3.52 -7.27
CA LEU A 45 0.55 -2.37 -7.78
C LEU A 45 -0.97 -2.56 -7.75
N ALA A 46 -1.48 -3.79 -7.68
CA ALA A 46 -2.92 -4.02 -7.55
C ALA A 46 -3.45 -3.66 -6.15
N THR A 47 -2.56 -3.42 -5.19
CA THR A 47 -2.92 -2.92 -3.86
C THR A 47 -2.95 -1.40 -3.78
N HIS A 48 -2.52 -0.69 -4.83
CA HIS A 48 -2.45 0.76 -4.85
C HIS A 48 -3.81 1.37 -5.18
N ASP A 49 -4.24 2.30 -4.36
CA ASP A 49 -5.40 3.16 -4.61
C ASP A 49 -4.94 4.58 -4.95
N THR A 50 -5.50 5.15 -6.02
CA THR A 50 -5.14 6.50 -6.51
C THR A 50 -6.15 7.57 -6.15
N THR A 51 -7.16 7.27 -5.32
CA THR A 51 -8.26 8.19 -5.01
C THR A 51 -7.72 9.53 -4.50
N ASP A 52 -6.90 9.51 -3.44
CA ASP A 52 -6.31 10.74 -2.88
C ASP A 52 -5.47 11.51 -3.89
N ALA A 53 -4.64 10.83 -4.67
CA ALA A 53 -3.83 11.45 -5.71
C ALA A 53 -4.66 12.11 -6.82
N GLU A 54 -5.82 11.55 -7.17
CA GLU A 54 -6.72 12.10 -8.19
C GLU A 54 -7.38 13.40 -7.72
N PHE A 55 -7.84 13.45 -6.47
CA PHE A 55 -8.41 14.68 -5.89
C PHE A 55 -7.33 15.75 -5.70
N ASN A 56 -6.16 15.38 -5.16
CA ASN A 56 -5.04 16.32 -4.97
C ASN A 56 -4.51 16.90 -6.29
N ALA A 57 -4.58 16.14 -7.38
CA ALA A 57 -4.20 16.61 -8.72
C ALA A 57 -5.30 17.43 -9.43
N GLY A 58 -6.45 17.69 -8.78
CA GLY A 58 -7.59 18.38 -9.38
C GLY A 58 -8.23 17.61 -10.54
N ARG A 59 -8.07 16.28 -10.59
CA ARG A 59 -8.67 15.43 -11.64
C ARG A 59 -10.11 15.05 -11.31
N ARG A 60 -10.51 15.20 -10.04
CA ARG A 60 -11.85 14.99 -9.52
C ARG A 60 -12.14 16.07 -8.48
N ASP A 61 -13.39 16.53 -8.46
CA ASP A 61 -13.91 17.42 -7.42
C ASP A 61 -14.71 16.60 -6.41
N LEU A 62 -14.60 16.94 -5.13
CA LEU A 62 -15.42 16.31 -4.09
C LEU A 62 -16.90 16.61 -4.36
N PRO A 63 -17.79 15.60 -4.35
CA PRO A 63 -19.22 15.84 -4.47
C PRO A 63 -19.74 16.73 -3.34
N ASP A 64 -20.81 17.48 -3.64
CA ASP A 64 -21.48 18.32 -2.64
C ASP A 64 -21.88 17.48 -1.40
N GLY A 65 -21.41 17.91 -0.23
CA GLY A 65 -21.71 17.26 1.05
C GLY A 65 -20.73 16.16 1.48
N VAL A 66 -19.74 15.80 0.67
CA VAL A 66 -18.65 14.89 1.05
C VAL A 66 -17.51 15.68 1.68
N VAL A 67 -17.06 15.26 2.87
CA VAL A 67 -16.08 16.01 3.66
C VAL A 67 -14.66 15.48 3.52
N SER A 68 -14.50 14.19 3.18
CA SER A 68 -13.19 13.54 3.01
C SER A 68 -13.13 12.64 1.77
N THR A 69 -11.95 12.56 1.15
CA THR A 69 -11.65 11.56 0.12
C THR A 69 -11.72 10.14 0.65
N ASP A 70 -11.60 9.94 1.98
CA ASP A 70 -11.79 8.65 2.65
C ASP A 70 -13.18 8.06 2.41
N GLU A 71 -14.23 8.90 2.36
CA GLU A 71 -15.60 8.44 2.12
C GLU A 71 -15.74 7.85 0.71
N ILE A 72 -15.03 8.46 -0.25
CA ILE A 72 -14.99 8.00 -1.64
C ILE A 72 -14.13 6.75 -1.75
N MET A 73 -12.96 6.72 -1.10
CA MET A 73 -12.10 5.54 -1.06
C MET A 73 -12.79 4.35 -0.38
N ALA A 74 -13.58 4.56 0.67
CA ALA A 74 -14.35 3.51 1.33
C ALA A 74 -15.33 2.83 0.36
N ALA A 75 -15.98 3.60 -0.51
CA ALA A 75 -16.98 3.13 -1.45
C ALA A 75 -16.36 2.55 -2.73
N ASP A 76 -15.46 3.30 -3.36
CA ASP A 76 -15.00 3.09 -4.73
C ASP A 76 -13.50 2.78 -4.83
N GLY A 77 -12.79 2.75 -3.70
CA GLY A 77 -11.36 2.52 -3.67
C GLY A 77 -10.95 1.13 -4.16
N THR A 78 -9.68 1.01 -4.51
CA THR A 78 -9.04 -0.26 -4.80
C THR A 78 -8.75 -0.97 -3.48
N TRP A 79 -9.39 -2.12 -3.28
CA TRP A 79 -9.29 -2.91 -2.06
C TRP A 79 -8.95 -4.37 -2.38
N VAL A 80 -8.04 -4.95 -1.61
CA VAL A 80 -7.70 -6.37 -1.69
C VAL A 80 -8.06 -7.12 -0.40
N SER A 81 -8.07 -8.45 -0.50
CA SER A 81 -8.17 -9.31 0.68
C SER A 81 -6.97 -9.07 1.61
N PRO A 82 -7.17 -8.92 2.93
CA PRO A 82 -6.07 -8.83 3.88
C PRO A 82 -5.13 -10.04 3.82
N SER A 83 -5.67 -11.25 3.64
CA SER A 83 -4.86 -12.48 3.57
C SER A 83 -3.91 -12.49 2.37
N ASP A 84 -4.38 -12.00 1.21
CA ASP A 84 -3.56 -11.89 0.00
C ASP A 84 -2.47 -10.84 0.19
N ALA A 85 -2.79 -9.71 0.81
CA ALA A 85 -1.83 -8.66 1.12
C ALA A 85 -0.74 -9.14 2.09
N ILE A 86 -1.13 -9.87 3.15
CA ILE A 86 -0.22 -10.50 4.11
C ILE A 86 0.72 -11.47 3.39
N LEU A 87 0.17 -12.39 2.60
CA LEU A 87 0.93 -13.40 1.87
C LEU A 87 1.93 -12.75 0.90
N MET A 88 1.51 -11.71 0.18
CA MET A 88 2.38 -10.92 -0.69
C MET A 88 3.52 -10.26 0.08
N MET A 89 3.23 -9.53 1.16
CA MET A 89 4.25 -8.82 1.94
C MET A 89 5.25 -9.77 2.61
N GLU A 90 4.77 -10.86 3.22
CA GLU A 90 5.64 -11.87 3.82
C GLU A 90 6.53 -12.57 2.79
N ALA A 91 6.00 -12.88 1.60
CA ALA A 91 6.78 -13.44 0.51
C ALA A 91 7.86 -12.47 0.03
N LEU A 92 7.52 -11.19 -0.13
CA LEU A 92 8.47 -10.13 -0.50
C LEU A 92 9.58 -9.99 0.55
N ILE A 93 9.24 -9.81 1.83
CA ILE A 93 10.22 -9.68 2.92
C ILE A 93 11.17 -10.89 2.92
N ARG A 94 10.61 -12.10 2.91
CA ARG A 94 11.40 -13.34 2.92
C ARG A 94 12.34 -13.44 1.73
N HIS A 95 11.86 -13.11 0.53
CA HIS A 95 12.68 -13.14 -0.68
C HIS A 95 13.78 -12.08 -0.66
N ILE A 96 13.47 -10.85 -0.27
CA ILE A 96 14.44 -9.75 -0.16
C ILE A 96 15.57 -10.13 0.79
N VAL A 97 15.23 -10.66 1.97
CA VAL A 97 16.21 -11.10 2.97
C VAL A 97 17.02 -12.30 2.47
N ARG A 98 16.38 -13.36 1.98
CA ARG A 98 17.07 -14.60 1.58
C ARG A 98 17.98 -14.38 0.36
N SER A 99 17.50 -13.64 -0.63
CA SER A 99 18.22 -13.40 -1.88
C SER A 99 19.07 -12.12 -1.85
N GLN A 100 19.10 -11.41 -0.70
CA GLN A 100 19.84 -10.15 -0.52
C GLN A 100 19.54 -9.15 -1.65
N VAL A 101 18.25 -9.02 -2.00
CA VAL A 101 17.81 -8.21 -3.14
C VAL A 101 18.19 -6.75 -2.90
N ARG A 102 19.00 -6.19 -3.80
CA ARG A 102 19.41 -4.78 -3.73
C ARG A 102 18.35 -3.85 -4.34
N PHE A 103 18.04 -2.74 -3.68
CA PHE A 103 17.16 -1.69 -4.20
C PHE A 103 17.92 -0.37 -4.34
N GLY A 104 18.10 0.12 -5.58
CA GLY A 104 18.88 1.31 -5.86
C GLY A 104 20.31 1.03 -6.37
N MET A 105 20.82 1.97 -7.18
CA MET A 105 22.14 1.85 -7.80
C MET A 105 23.24 2.29 -6.82
N PHE A 106 23.10 3.46 -6.19
CA PHE A 106 24.11 4.04 -5.30
C PHE A 106 23.95 3.63 -3.83
N ARG A 107 22.72 3.67 -3.31
CA ARG A 107 22.34 3.18 -1.98
C ARG A 107 21.53 1.90 -2.13
N ASN A 108 21.63 1.00 -1.15
CA ASN A 108 20.72 -0.13 -1.03
C ASN A 108 19.58 0.21 -0.06
N ASP A 109 18.40 0.47 -0.60
CA ASP A 109 17.18 0.81 0.15
C ASP A 109 16.46 -0.45 0.70
N ALA A 110 17.03 -1.65 0.55
CA ALA A 110 16.41 -2.88 1.05
C ALA A 110 16.01 -2.83 2.54
N PRO A 111 16.83 -2.27 3.47
CA PRO A 111 16.43 -2.16 4.88
C PRO A 111 15.19 -1.28 5.08
N ASP A 112 15.08 -0.17 4.34
CA ASP A 112 13.94 0.74 4.43
C ASP A 112 12.66 0.07 3.89
N ILE A 113 12.78 -0.66 2.76
CA ILE A 113 11.68 -1.43 2.18
C ILE A 113 11.19 -2.51 3.14
N ILE A 114 12.10 -3.27 3.77
CA ILE A 114 11.71 -4.32 4.74
C ILE A 114 10.95 -3.69 5.89
N ARG A 115 11.49 -2.62 6.49
CA ARG A 115 10.82 -1.89 7.59
C ARG A 115 9.43 -1.42 7.19
N GLU A 116 9.30 -0.77 6.03
CA GLU A 116 8.02 -0.25 5.55
C GLU A 116 7.01 -1.37 5.25
N LEU A 117 7.45 -2.51 4.70
CA LEU A 117 6.62 -3.71 4.50
C LEU A 117 6.18 -4.30 5.84
N GLU A 118 7.05 -4.38 6.85
CA GLU A 118 6.74 -4.90 8.19
C GLU A 118 5.71 -4.02 8.90
N GLU A 119 5.85 -2.69 8.81
CA GLU A 119 4.87 -1.75 9.33
C GLU A 119 3.49 -1.94 8.65
N SER A 120 3.48 -2.05 7.32
CA SER A 120 2.24 -2.27 6.56
C SER A 120 1.63 -3.65 6.80
N LEU A 121 2.44 -4.65 7.12
CA LEU A 121 1.98 -5.98 7.51
C LEU A 121 1.14 -5.93 8.79
N LEU A 122 1.49 -5.06 9.75
CA LEU A 122 0.69 -4.86 10.96
C LEU A 122 -0.72 -4.35 10.62
N VAL A 123 -0.83 -3.42 9.68
CA VAL A 123 -2.11 -2.87 9.20
C VAL A 123 -2.94 -3.95 8.51
N ALA A 124 -2.32 -4.76 7.63
CA ALA A 124 -3.03 -5.85 6.96
C ALA A 124 -3.51 -6.93 7.94
N ARG A 125 -2.72 -7.26 8.97
CA ARG A 125 -3.15 -8.20 10.04
C ARG A 125 -4.30 -7.63 10.88
N GLN A 126 -4.30 -6.33 11.15
CA GLN A 126 -5.44 -5.67 11.79
C GLN A 126 -6.69 -5.72 10.90
N ALA A 127 -6.53 -5.52 9.58
CA ALA A 127 -7.63 -5.66 8.62
C ALA A 127 -8.18 -7.09 8.58
N GLU A 128 -7.31 -8.11 8.62
CA GLU A 128 -7.71 -9.52 8.68
C GLU A 128 -8.52 -9.81 9.95
N ALA A 129 -8.05 -9.32 11.11
CA ALA A 129 -8.71 -9.53 12.40
C ALA A 129 -10.12 -8.93 12.47
N CYS A 130 -10.40 -7.85 11.74
CA CYS A 130 -11.74 -7.25 11.65
C CYS A 130 -12.55 -7.70 10.42
N SER A 131 -12.09 -8.71 9.67
CA SER A 131 -12.71 -9.13 8.40
C SER A 131 -12.88 -7.96 7.40
N GLY A 132 -11.95 -7.02 7.45
CA GLY A 132 -11.93 -5.82 6.63
C GLY A 132 -11.27 -6.03 5.27
N ARG A 133 -10.78 -4.93 4.71
CA ARG A 133 -9.97 -4.92 3.48
C ARG A 133 -8.71 -4.11 3.65
N PHE A 134 -7.75 -4.29 2.75
CA PHE A 134 -6.46 -3.60 2.80
C PHE A 134 -6.17 -2.89 1.47
N ASN A 135 -5.50 -1.74 1.53
CA ASN A 135 -4.87 -1.11 0.38
C ASN A 135 -3.66 -0.24 0.79
N PHE A 136 -2.99 0.30 -0.23
CA PHE A 136 -2.05 1.41 -0.10
C PHE A 136 -2.60 2.61 -0.86
N SER A 137 -2.94 3.72 -0.18
CA SER A 137 -3.29 4.95 -0.88
C SER A 137 -2.04 5.68 -1.36
N VAL A 138 -2.08 6.18 -2.60
CA VAL A 138 -1.05 7.04 -3.18
C VAL A 138 -1.35 8.49 -2.77
N VAL A 139 -0.47 9.07 -1.96
CA VAL A 139 -0.61 10.42 -1.37
C VAL A 139 0.47 11.35 -1.92
N LEU A 140 0.14 12.63 -2.16
CA LEU A 140 1.00 13.64 -2.80
C LEU A 140 1.53 14.72 -1.84
#